data_AF-A0A848WCA4-F1
#
_entry.id   AF-A0A848WCA4-F1
#
_cell.length_a   1.000
_cell.length_b   1.000
_cell.length_c   1.000
_cell.angle_alpha   90.00
_cell.angle_beta   90.00
_cell.angle_gamma   90.00
#
_symmetry.space_group_name_H-M   'P 1'
#
loop_
_entity.id
_entity.type
_entity.pdbx_description
1 polymer ?
#
loop_
_entity_poly.entity_id
_entity_poly.type
_entity_poly.pdbx_seq_one_letter_code
_entity_poly.pdbx_strand_id
1 'polypeptide(L)'
;MMHDTYYVVAHFEWVLLVTLVSLCMLALLALIRKRSASERVHRFATLAVRVWSVGLIVMLAGTLAARLVSFDALVGSLWILQTINAAITAGTFLMVFAVVMTAVTLLAALWSRLRHGSQ
;
A
#
# COMPACT_ATOMS: atom_id res chain seq x y z
N MET A 1 -25.17 -21.76 -0.52
CA MET A 1 -24.39 -21.73 -1.78
C MET A 1 -24.02 -20.32 -2.27
N MET A 2 -24.43 -19.20 -1.64
CA MET A 2 -24.05 -17.83 -2.05
C MET A 2 -22.86 -17.23 -1.26
N HIS A 3 -22.27 -17.95 -0.31
CA HIS A 3 -21.25 -17.41 0.60
C HIS A 3 -19.83 -17.39 -0.01
N ASP A 4 -19.54 -18.28 -0.96
CA ASP A 4 -18.22 -18.35 -1.61
C ASP A 4 -18.05 -17.33 -2.74
N THR A 5 -19.15 -16.95 -3.42
CA THR A 5 -19.11 -15.98 -4.52
C THR A 5 -18.69 -14.59 -4.06
N TYR A 6 -19.19 -14.11 -2.92
CA TYR A 6 -18.79 -12.80 -2.38
C TYR A 6 -17.35 -12.79 -1.85
N TYR A 7 -16.89 -13.89 -1.25
CA TYR A 7 -15.50 -14.00 -0.81
C TYR A 7 -14.52 -13.98 -1.98
N VAL A 8 -14.83 -14.72 -3.05
CA VAL A 8 -13.99 -14.75 -4.26
C VAL A 8 -13.95 -13.39 -4.94
N VAL A 9 -15.10 -12.72 -5.08
CA VAL A 9 -15.17 -11.36 -5.66
C VAL A 9 -14.39 -10.37 -4.80
N ALA A 10 -14.63 -10.34 -3.48
CA ALA A 10 -13.92 -9.44 -2.57
C ALA A 10 -12.40 -9.71 -2.59
N HIS A 11 -11.97 -10.98 -2.58
CA HIS A 11 -10.55 -11.34 -2.64
C HIS A 11 -9.91 -10.90 -3.98
N PHE A 12 -10.62 -11.12 -5.09
CA PHE A 12 -10.16 -10.74 -6.42
C PHE A 12 -10.04 -9.22 -6.57
N GLU A 13 -11.07 -8.46 -6.16
CA GLU A 13 -11.05 -6.99 -6.16
C GLU A 13 -9.90 -6.46 -5.31
N TRP A 14 -9.64 -7.09 -4.17
CA TRP A 14 -8.56 -6.71 -3.27
C TRP A 14 -7.16 -6.93 -3.88
N VAL A 15 -6.95 -8.08 -4.51
CA VAL A 15 -5.70 -8.39 -5.24
C VAL A 15 -5.51 -7.44 -6.42
N LEU A 16 -6.58 -7.16 -7.15
CA LEU A 16 -6.55 -6.27 -8.30
C LEU A 16 -6.22 -4.83 -7.88
N LEU A 17 -6.84 -4.34 -6.81
CA LEU A 17 -6.60 -3.00 -6.28
C LEU A 17 -5.15 -2.84 -5.81
N VAL A 18 -4.61 -3.79 -5.05
CA VAL A 18 -3.22 -3.72 -4.58
C VAL A 18 -2.22 -3.81 -5.73
N THR A 19 -2.48 -4.67 -6.71
CA THR A 19 -1.62 -4.80 -7.89
C THR A 19 -1.64 -3.51 -8.71
N LEU A 20 -2.82 -2.96 -8.96
CA LEU A 20 -3.00 -1.71 -9.72
C LEU A 20 -2.29 -0.54 -9.01
N VAL A 21 -2.50 -0.37 -7.70
CA VAL A 21 -1.86 0.72 -6.95
C VAL A 21 -0.34 0.54 -6.91
N SER A 22 0.17 -0.69 -6.77
CA SER A 22 1.61 -0.96 -6.84
C SER A 22 2.20 -0.60 -8.20
N LEU A 23 1.52 -0.94 -9.30
CA LEU A 23 1.92 -0.55 -10.65
C LEU A 23 1.90 0.97 -10.83
N CYS A 24 0.87 1.65 -10.32
CA CYS A 24 0.78 3.11 -10.33
C CYS A 24 1.95 3.75 -9.58
N MET A 25 2.32 3.23 -8.41
CA MET A 25 3.46 3.71 -7.62
C MET A 25 4.79 3.56 -8.37
N LEU A 26 5.01 2.42 -9.03
CA LEU A 26 6.21 2.18 -9.83
C LEU A 26 6.26 3.06 -11.08
N ALA A 27 5.14 3.18 -11.80
CA ALA A 27 5.02 4.04 -12.97
C ALA A 27 5.29 5.50 -12.60
N LEU A 28 4.77 5.96 -11.46
CA LEU A 28 4.97 7.30 -10.95
C LEU A 28 6.43 7.57 -10.58
N LEU A 29 7.11 6.63 -9.93
CA LEU A 29 8.55 6.73 -9.66
C LEU A 29 9.36 6.83 -10.97
N ALA A 30 9.01 6.02 -11.98
CA ALA A 30 9.65 6.04 -13.29
C ALA A 30 9.43 7.38 -14.02
N LEU A 31 8.22 7.94 -13.95
CA LEU A 31 7.88 9.23 -14.55
C LEU A 31 8.59 10.40 -13.84
N ILE A 32 8.67 10.38 -12.51
CA ILE A 32 9.39 11.38 -11.71
C ILE A 32 10.88 11.36 -12.06
N ARG A 33 11.46 10.17 -12.22
CA ARG A 33 12.87 10.00 -12.63
C ARG A 33 13.13 10.53 -14.04
N LYS A 34 12.22 10.32 -15.00
CA LYS A 34 12.36 10.80 -16.38
C LYS A 34 12.15 12.30 -16.54
N ARG A 35 11.27 12.93 -15.75
CA ARG A 35 10.89 14.34 -15.96
C ARG A 35 11.68 15.35 -15.10
N SER A 36 12.91 15.02 -14.67
CA SER A 36 13.79 15.89 -13.86
C SER A 36 13.05 16.64 -12.75
N ALA A 37 12.22 15.93 -11.97
CA ALA A 37 11.65 16.53 -10.78
C ALA A 37 12.77 16.90 -9.80
N SER A 38 12.57 17.95 -9.00
CA SER A 38 13.52 18.34 -7.93
C SER A 38 13.97 17.12 -7.12
N GLU A 39 15.25 17.06 -6.75
CA GLU A 39 15.83 15.96 -5.97
C GLU A 39 15.00 15.65 -4.70
N ARG A 40 14.39 16.68 -4.10
CA ARG A 40 13.47 16.56 -2.97
C ARG A 40 12.24 15.70 -3.32
N VAL A 41 11.60 15.96 -4.46
CA VAL A 41 10.44 15.20 -4.95
C VAL A 41 10.81 13.74 -5.21
N HIS A 42 12.01 13.48 -5.76
CA HIS A 42 12.49 12.13 -5.99
C HIS A 42 12.71 11.35 -4.68
N ARG A 43 13.30 11.99 -3.66
CA ARG A 43 13.49 11.39 -2.33
C ARG A 43 12.14 11.05 -1.67
N PHE A 44 11.16 11.95 -1.72
CA PHE A 44 9.81 11.69 -1.17
C PHE A 44 9.06 10.59 -1.93
N ALA A 45 9.13 10.56 -3.26
CA ALA A 45 8.55 9.48 -4.06
C ALA A 45 9.18 8.12 -3.73
N THR A 46 10.51 8.07 -3.58
CA THR A 46 11.23 6.85 -3.21
C THR A 46 10.84 6.39 -1.81
N LEU A 47 10.72 7.32 -0.86
CA LEU A 47 10.25 7.02 0.49
C LEU A 47 8.82 6.47 0.49
N ALA A 48 7.90 7.07 -0.28
CA ALA A 48 6.53 6.59 -0.39
C ALA A 48 6.47 5.14 -0.93
N VAL A 49 7.25 4.81 -1.97
CA VAL A 49 7.32 3.44 -2.50
C VAL A 49 7.89 2.46 -1.47
N ARG A 50 8.89 2.86 -0.69
CA ARG A 50 9.44 2.01 0.39
C ARG A 50 8.40 1.76 1.48
N VAL A 51 7.68 2.79 1.92
CA VAL A 51 6.63 2.67 2.93
C VAL A 51 5.48 1.79 2.41
N TRP A 52 5.06 1.97 1.16
CA TRP A 52 4.09 1.09 0.51
C TRP A 52 4.53 -0.37 0.53
N SER A 53 5.78 -0.64 0.16
CA SER A 53 6.34 -1.99 0.10
C SER A 53 6.38 -2.65 1.48
N VAL A 54 6.79 -1.91 2.51
CA VAL A 54 6.79 -2.41 3.90
C VAL A 54 5.37 -2.69 4.37
N GLY A 55 4.43 -1.76 4.15
CA GLY A 55 3.02 -1.96 4.51
C GLY A 55 2.42 -3.19 3.85
N LEU A 56 2.71 -3.38 2.55
CA LEU A 56 2.28 -4.54 1.78
C LEU A 56 2.83 -5.85 2.35
N ILE A 57 4.13 -5.92 2.65
CA ILE A 57 4.75 -7.12 3.23
C ILE A 57 4.13 -7.47 4.57
N VAL A 58 3.99 -6.49 5.48
CA VAL A 58 3.43 -6.70 6.82
C VAL A 58 1.99 -7.22 6.73
N MET A 59 1.18 -6.62 5.86
CA MET A 59 -0.20 -7.02 5.70
C MET A 59 -0.34 -8.41 5.04
N LEU A 60 0.45 -8.71 4.02
CA LEU A 60 0.45 -10.03 3.37
C LEU A 60 0.93 -11.12 4.33
N ALA A 61 1.98 -10.85 5.11
CA ALA A 61 2.47 -11.77 6.14
C ALA A 61 1.41 -12.02 7.21
N GLY A 62 0.72 -10.97 7.69
CA GLY A 62 -0.40 -11.11 8.61
C GLY A 62 -1.56 -11.91 8.02
N THR A 63 -1.90 -11.67 6.75
CA THR A 63 -2.97 -12.41 6.05
C THR A 63 -2.61 -13.89 5.88
N LEU A 64 -1.34 -14.19 5.54
CA LEU A 64 -0.86 -15.56 5.45
C LEU A 64 -0.88 -16.24 6.82
N ALA A 65 -0.42 -15.56 7.87
CA ALA A 65 -0.49 -16.06 9.24
C ALA A 65 -1.93 -16.36 9.66
N ALA A 66 -2.89 -15.47 9.38
CA ALA A 66 -4.31 -15.71 9.61
C ALA A 66 -4.84 -16.97 8.91
N ARG A 67 -4.33 -17.31 7.73
CA ARG A 67 -4.72 -18.53 7.00
C ARG A 67 -4.06 -19.81 7.52
N LEU A 68 -2.88 -19.69 8.14
CA LEU A 68 -2.12 -20.84 8.66
C LEU A 68 -2.53 -21.22 10.09
N VAL A 69 -3.16 -20.31 10.83
CA VAL A 69 -3.66 -20.59 12.17
C VAL A 69 -4.94 -21.43 12.06
N SER A 70 -4.91 -22.64 12.61
CA SER A 70 -6.08 -23.53 12.69
C SER A 70 -7.09 -23.04 13.73
N PHE A 71 -8.38 -23.35 13.53
CA PHE A 71 -9.45 -23.03 14.49
C PHE A 71 -9.18 -23.55 15.90
N ASP A 72 -8.55 -24.72 16.05
CA ASP A 72 -8.17 -25.27 17.37
C ASP A 72 -7.08 -24.46 18.09
N ALA A 73 -6.16 -23.83 17.35
CA ALA A 73 -5.17 -22.91 17.91
C ALA A 73 -5.80 -21.56 18.31
N LEU A 74 -6.94 -21.19 17.72
CA LEU A 74 -7.64 -19.94 17.99
C LEU A 74 -8.48 -19.97 19.27
N VAL A 75 -9.03 -21.13 19.62
CA VAL A 75 -9.85 -21.30 20.84
C VAL A 75 -9.02 -21.11 22.12
N GLY A 76 -7.71 -21.38 22.07
CA GLY A 76 -6.80 -21.23 23.22
C GLY A 76 -6.07 -19.89 23.34
N SER A 77 -6.02 -19.06 22.29
CA SER A 77 -5.21 -17.83 22.32
C SER A 77 -5.81 -16.69 21.49
N LEU A 78 -6.83 -16.04 22.04
CA LEU A 78 -7.37 -14.75 21.58
C LEU A 78 -6.28 -13.72 21.26
N TRP A 79 -5.16 -13.78 21.97
CA TRP A 79 -4.01 -12.90 21.77
C TRP A 79 -3.35 -13.07 20.39
N ILE A 80 -3.25 -14.30 19.86
CA ILE A 80 -2.66 -14.55 18.53
C ILE A 80 -3.52 -13.93 17.43
N LEU A 81 -4.85 -14.10 17.51
CA LEU A 81 -5.77 -13.50 16.54
C LEU A 81 -5.70 -11.97 16.60
N GLN A 82 -5.63 -11.39 17.80
CA GLN A 82 -5.48 -9.94 18.00
C GLN A 82 -4.17 -9.42 17.42
N THR A 83 -3.05 -10.12 17.65
CA THR A 83 -1.74 -9.73 17.09
C THR A 83 -1.74 -9.78 15.57
N ILE A 84 -2.30 -10.84 14.97
CA ILE A 84 -2.40 -10.96 13.51
C ILE A 84 -3.26 -9.84 12.93
N ASN A 85 -4.42 -9.57 13.55
CA ASN A 85 -5.31 -8.50 13.09
C ASN A 85 -4.67 -7.12 13.24
N ALA A 86 -3.93 -6.89 14.34
CA ALA A 86 -3.17 -5.66 14.54
C ALA A 86 -2.08 -5.48 13.48
N ALA A 87 -1.37 -6.56 13.09
CA ALA A 87 -0.37 -6.52 12.03
C ALA A 87 -0.99 -6.20 10.66
N ILE A 88 -2.10 -6.84 10.28
CA ILE A 88 -2.83 -6.55 9.03
C ILE A 88 -3.28 -5.09 9.02
N THR A 89 -3.82 -4.60 10.13
CA THR A 89 -4.27 -3.21 10.29
C THR A 89 -3.09 -2.24 10.14
N ALA A 90 -1.97 -2.48 10.83
CA ALA A 90 -0.78 -1.66 10.74
C ALA A 90 -0.20 -1.59 9.31
N GLY A 91 -0.13 -2.74 8.62
CA GLY A 91 0.30 -2.79 7.22
C GLY A 91 -0.62 -1.98 6.29
N THR A 92 -1.93 -2.08 6.51
CA THR A 92 -2.93 -1.29 5.77
C THR A 92 -2.75 0.21 6.02
N PHE A 93 -2.53 0.63 7.27
CA PHE A 93 -2.26 2.03 7.60
C PHE A 93 -1.00 2.57 6.89
N LEU A 94 0.08 1.79 6.85
CA LEU A 94 1.29 2.17 6.13
C LEU A 94 1.03 2.34 4.63
N MET A 95 0.23 1.45 4.03
CA MET A 95 -0.15 1.55 2.62
C MET A 95 -0.99 2.81 2.34
N VAL A 96 -1.98 3.13 3.18
CA VAL A 96 -2.77 4.36 3.05
C VAL A 96 -1.88 5.60 3.21
N PHE A 97 -1.00 5.61 4.20
CA PHE A 97 -0.06 6.71 4.40
C PHE A 97 0.86 6.91 3.19
N ALA A 98 1.34 5.82 2.58
CA ALA A 98 2.13 5.90 1.35
C ALA A 98 1.34 6.51 0.18
N VAL A 99 0.05 6.19 0.03
CA VAL A 99 -0.82 6.81 -0.97
C VAL A 99 -0.94 8.32 -0.73
N VAL A 100 -1.14 8.75 0.51
CA VAL A 100 -1.18 10.17 0.88
C VAL A 100 0.15 10.86 0.56
N MET A 101 1.28 10.26 0.92
CA MET A 101 2.61 10.79 0.60
C MET A 101 2.81 10.95 -0.91
N THR A 102 2.37 9.98 -1.71
CA THR A 102 2.44 10.04 -3.16
C THR A 102 1.59 11.18 -3.73
N ALA A 103 0.36 11.37 -3.22
CA ALA A 103 -0.50 12.49 -3.61
C ALA A 103 0.15 13.85 -3.29
N VAL A 104 0.73 14.00 -2.10
CA VAL A 104 1.48 15.22 -1.71
C VAL A 104 2.69 15.44 -2.62
N THR A 105 3.42 14.38 -2.95
CA THR A 105 4.60 14.44 -3.84
C THR A 105 4.20 14.89 -5.25
N LEU A 106 3.06 14.41 -5.77
CA LEU A 106 2.50 14.85 -7.04
C LEU A 106 2.09 16.33 -7.02
N LEU A 107 1.38 16.75 -5.96
CA LEU A 107 0.98 18.15 -5.78
C LEU A 107 2.20 19.08 -5.74
N ALA A 108 3.24 18.71 -5.00
CA ALA A 108 4.49 19.46 -4.95
C ALA A 108 5.16 19.55 -6.34
N ALA A 109 5.16 18.47 -7.11
CA ALA A 109 5.73 18.43 -8.46
C ALA A 109 4.91 19.26 -9.47
N LEU A 110 3.58 19.25 -9.36
CA LEU A 110 2.68 20.09 -10.15
C LEU A 110 2.88 21.57 -9.84
N TRP A 111 2.90 21.91 -8.56
CA TRP A 111 3.10 23.27 -8.08
C TRP A 111 4.44 23.86 -8.50
N SER A 112 5.52 23.07 -8.44
CA SER A 112 6.83 23.52 -8.91
C SER A 112 6.83 23.83 -10.42
N ARG A 113 6.08 23.07 -11.22
CA ARG A 113 5.97 23.34 -12.67
C ARG A 113 5.17 24.60 -12.96
N LEU A 114 4.07 24.84 -12.24
CA LEU A 114 3.25 26.03 -12.44
C LEU A 114 4.01 27.33 -12.14
N ARG A 115 4.88 27.34 -11.12
CA ARG A 115 5.70 28.51 -10.79
C ARG A 115 6.82 28.80 -11.80
N HIS A 116 7.30 27.80 -12.53
CA HIS A 116 8.41 27.95 -13.48
C HIS A 116 7.98 28.00 -14.95
N GLY A 117 6.70 27.76 -15.26
CA GLY A 117 6.15 27.79 -16.63
C GLY A 117 5.56 29.14 -17.08
N SER A 118 5.82 30.23 -16.35
CA SER A 118 5.35 31.59 -16.69
C SER A 118 6.46 32.51 -17.25
N GLN A 119 7.55 31.93 -17.76
CA GLN A 119 8.61 32.61 -18.51
C GLN A 119 8.69 31.99 -19.89
#